data_AF-A0A1I4C729-F1
#
_entry.id   AF-A0A1I4C729-F1
#
_cell.length_a   1.000
_cell.length_b   1.000
_cell.length_c   1.000
_cell.angle_alpha   90.00
_cell.angle_beta   90.00
_cell.angle_gamma   90.00
#
_symmetry.space_group_name_H-M   'P 1'
#
loop_
_entity.id
_entity.type
_entity.pdbx_description
1 polymer ?
#
loop_
_entity_poly.entity_id
_entity_poly.type
_entity_poly.pdbx_seq_one_letter_code
_entity_poly.pdbx_strand_id
1 'polypeptide(L)'
;MARDPAARAARSEVLAAATADFEPLPFDKEATARYGTFVTLTIAIGRDPRPRRMDLMIASIASIHGLPLFTRNPDDFKGLDRLLTVVAI
;
A
#
# COMPACT_ATOMS: atom_id res chain seq x y z
N MET A 1 4.74 17.95 2.69
CA MET A 1 5.47 18.07 3.98
C MET A 1 4.77 19.07 4.90
N ALA A 2 4.82 18.88 6.22
CA ALA A 2 4.25 19.84 7.17
C ALA A 2 4.97 21.19 7.05
N ARG A 3 4.20 22.28 6.96
CA ARG A 3 4.73 23.65 6.81
C ARG A 3 5.18 24.22 8.16
N ASP A 4 4.44 23.89 9.22
CA ASP A 4 4.81 24.19 10.61
C ASP A 4 6.01 23.33 11.07
N PRO A 5 7.10 23.94 11.56
CA PRO A 5 8.23 23.22 12.13
C PRO A 5 7.89 22.26 13.28
N ALA A 6 6.96 22.64 14.18
CA ALA A 6 6.59 21.78 15.31
C ALA A 6 5.87 20.52 14.82
N ALA A 7 4.87 20.67 13.95
CA ALA A 7 4.21 19.54 13.31
C ALA A 7 5.15 18.67 12.46
N ARG A 8 6.22 19.26 11.89
CA ARG A 8 7.24 18.49 11.16
C ARG A 8 8.09 17.65 12.10
N ALA A 9 8.56 18.23 13.20
CA ALA A 9 9.34 17.52 14.20
C ALA A 9 8.56 16.32 14.76
N ALA A 10 7.30 16.54 15.17
CA ALA A 10 6.43 15.47 15.66
C ALA A 10 6.22 14.35 14.63
N ARG A 11 6.05 14.68 13.34
CA ARG A 11 5.92 13.66 12.28
C ARG A 11 7.22 12.89 12.02
N SER A 12 8.36 13.55 12.13
CA SER A 12 9.66 12.89 12.01
C SER A 12 9.91 11.93 13.17
N GLU A 13 9.51 12.29 14.40
CA GLU A 13 9.60 11.40 15.57
C GLU A 13 8.75 10.15 15.39
N VAL A 14 7.49 10.29 14.92
CA VAL A 14 6.63 9.15 14.62
C VAL A 14 7.23 8.24 13.55
N LEU A 15 7.80 8.82 12.49
CA LEU A 15 8.45 8.05 11.44
C LEU A 15 9.69 7.31 11.96
N ALA A 16 10.51 7.96 12.79
CA ALA A 16 11.70 7.35 13.39
C ALA A 16 11.33 6.17 14.30
N ALA A 17 10.31 6.34 15.16
CA ALA A 17 9.80 5.26 15.99
C ALA A 17 9.29 4.09 15.13
N ALA A 18 8.49 4.35 14.10
CA ALA A 18 8.01 3.30 13.20
C ALA A 18 9.16 2.56 12.48
N THR A 19 10.24 3.26 12.13
CA THR A 19 11.40 2.65 11.45
C THR A 19 12.26 1.84 12.43
N ALA A 20 12.22 2.17 13.73
CA ALA A 20 12.91 1.39 14.77
C ALA A 20 12.12 0.13 15.17
N ASP A 21 10.78 0.23 15.17
CA ASP A 21 9.89 -0.84 15.64
C ASP A 21 9.55 -1.88 14.55
N PHE A 22 9.58 -1.49 13.26
CA PHE A 22 9.14 -2.33 12.15
C PHE A 22 10.21 -2.51 11.08
N GLU A 23 10.44 -3.76 10.68
CA GLU A 23 11.25 -4.08 9.50
C GLU A 23 10.39 -3.95 8.22
N PRO A 24 10.77 -3.10 7.25
CA PRO A 24 10.01 -2.93 6.02
C PRO A 24 10.14 -4.15 5.10
N LEU A 25 9.01 -4.64 4.59
CA LEU A 25 9.00 -5.66 3.55
C LEU A 25 9.36 -5.04 2.19
N PRO A 26 10.33 -5.62 1.44
CA PRO A 26 10.79 -5.04 0.18
C PRO A 26 9.77 -5.24 -0.95
N PHE A 27 9.73 -4.29 -1.89
CA PHE A 27 9.09 -4.52 -3.18
C PHE A 27 10.02 -5.29 -4.11
N ASP A 28 9.96 -6.62 -4.02
CA ASP A 28 10.86 -7.53 -4.72
C ASP A 28 10.29 -8.05 -6.06
N LYS A 29 10.92 -9.11 -6.61
CA LYS A 29 10.50 -9.72 -7.87
C LYS A 29 9.10 -10.31 -7.82
N GLU A 30 8.72 -10.96 -6.72
CA GLU A 30 7.39 -11.56 -6.56
C GLU A 30 6.32 -10.48 -6.42
N ALA A 31 6.60 -9.44 -5.62
CA ALA A 31 5.74 -8.28 -5.50
C ALA A 31 5.58 -7.55 -6.85
N THR A 32 6.64 -7.47 -7.65
CA THR A 32 6.59 -6.89 -9.01
C THR A 32 5.67 -7.68 -9.94
N ALA A 33 5.72 -9.02 -9.91
CA ALA A 33 4.82 -9.86 -10.71
C ALA A 33 3.36 -9.72 -10.25
N ARG A 34 3.13 -9.67 -8.94
CA ARG A 34 1.80 -9.43 -8.35
C ARG A 34 1.26 -8.05 -8.73
N TYR A 35 2.11 -7.02 -8.78
CA TYR A 35 1.73 -5.68 -9.20
C TYR A 35 1.17 -5.67 -10.62
N GLY A 36 1.79 -6.38 -11.56
CA GLY A 36 1.24 -6.55 -12.91
C GLY A 36 -0.17 -7.14 -12.91
N THR A 37 -0.42 -8.14 -12.07
CA THR A 37 -1.75 -8.74 -11.89
C THR A 37 -2.76 -7.70 -11.38
N PHE A 38 -2.40 -6.92 -10.37
CA PHE A 38 -3.28 -5.90 -9.80
C PHE A 38 -3.57 -4.74 -10.74
N VAL A 39 -2.60 -4.34 -11.56
CA VAL A 39 -2.83 -3.39 -12.66
C VAL A 39 -3.87 -3.95 -13.64
N THR A 40 -3.72 -5.20 -14.08
CA THR A 40 -4.68 -5.84 -14.99
C THR A 40 -6.08 -5.92 -14.39
N LEU A 41 -6.20 -6.32 -13.12
CA LEU A 41 -7.50 -6.39 -12.43
C LEU A 41 -8.15 -5.00 -12.27
N THR A 42 -7.35 -3.98 -11.96
CA THR A 42 -7.83 -2.59 -11.86
C THR A 42 -8.38 -2.10 -13.20
N ILE A 43 -7.69 -2.40 -14.31
CA ILE A 43 -8.15 -2.08 -15.66
C ILE A 43 -9.42 -2.86 -16.01
N ALA A 44 -9.49 -4.14 -15.64
CA ALA A 44 -10.63 -5.01 -15.95
C ALA A 44 -11.95 -4.51 -15.32
N ILE A 45 -11.88 -3.77 -14.20
CA ILE A 45 -13.04 -3.13 -13.57
C ILE A 45 -13.24 -1.66 -14.01
N GLY A 46 -12.57 -1.22 -15.06
CA GLY A 46 -12.74 0.11 -15.66
C GLY A 46 -12.08 1.25 -14.89
N ARG A 47 -11.06 0.97 -14.06
CA ARG A 47 -10.36 2.01 -13.27
C ARG A 47 -8.96 2.28 -13.80
N ASP A 48 -8.50 3.52 -13.64
CA ASP A 48 -7.11 3.89 -13.96
C ASP A 48 -6.18 3.43 -12.82
N PRO A 49 -5.17 2.59 -13.11
CA PRO A 49 -4.17 2.17 -12.13
C PRO A 49 -3.14 3.27 -11.82
N ARG A 50 -2.96 4.28 -12.68
CA ARG A 50 -1.90 5.29 -12.51
C ARG A 50 -2.04 6.11 -11.21
N PRO A 51 -3.22 6.59 -10.81
CA PRO A 51 -3.39 7.27 -9.51
C PRO A 51 -3.11 6.37 -8.31
N ARG A 52 -3.18 5.04 -8.49
CA ARG A 52 -3.07 4.02 -7.43
C ARG A 52 -1.73 3.31 -7.42
N ARG A 53 -0.75 3.76 -8.21
CA ARG A 53 0.52 3.03 -8.42
C ARG A 53 1.16 2.61 -7.10
N MET A 54 1.24 3.52 -6.13
CA MET A 54 1.84 3.22 -4.81
C MET A 54 0.98 2.24 -4.01
N ASP A 55 -0.35 2.43 -4.00
CA ASP A 55 -1.28 1.52 -3.32
C ASP A 55 -1.20 0.10 -3.90
N LEU A 56 -1.15 -0.03 -5.23
CA LEU A 56 -1.00 -1.33 -5.88
C LEU A 56 0.35 -1.98 -5.58
N MET A 57 1.43 -1.22 -5.40
CA MET A 57 2.73 -1.76 -4.95
C MET A 57 2.64 -2.27 -3.51
N ILE A 58 2.02 -1.51 -2.60
CA ILE A 58 1.81 -1.90 -1.20
C ILE A 58 0.92 -3.15 -1.11
N ALA A 59 -0.19 -3.16 -1.85
CA ALA A 59 -1.07 -4.31 -1.97
C ALA A 59 -0.33 -5.55 -2.46
N SER A 60 0.58 -5.38 -3.41
CA SER A 60 1.33 -6.50 -3.97
C SER A 60 2.21 -7.17 -2.93
N ILE A 61 2.90 -6.38 -2.11
CA ILE A 61 3.66 -6.88 -0.95
C ILE A 61 2.74 -7.62 0.01
N ALA A 62 1.63 -7.00 0.44
CA ALA A 62 0.69 -7.63 1.36
C ALA A 62 0.14 -8.97 0.82
N SER A 63 -0.21 -9.00 -0.48
CA SER A 63 -0.74 -10.17 -1.16
C SER A 63 0.24 -11.35 -1.23
N ILE A 64 1.52 -11.11 -1.59
CA ILE A 64 2.50 -12.20 -1.68
C ILE A 64 2.83 -12.80 -0.31
N HIS A 65 2.75 -12.00 0.75
CA HIS A 65 2.99 -12.44 2.13
C HIS A 65 1.73 -12.94 2.83
N GLY A 66 0.56 -12.92 2.18
CA GLY A 66 -0.71 -13.34 2.79
C GLY A 66 -1.16 -12.45 3.95
N LEU A 67 -0.73 -11.19 3.98
CA LEU A 67 -1.02 -10.24 5.05
C LEU A 67 -2.29 -9.41 4.74
N PRO A 68 -3.10 -9.07 5.75
CA PRO A 68 -4.16 -8.09 5.59
C PRO A 68 -3.58 -6.68 5.37
N LEU A 69 -4.18 -5.93 4.45
CA LEU A 69 -3.84 -4.53 4.21
C LEU A 69 -4.83 -3.63 4.96
N PHE A 70 -4.34 -3.00 6.03
CA PHE A 70 -5.10 -2.01 6.81
C PHE A 70 -5.02 -0.64 6.14
N THR A 71 -6.17 0.01 5.93
CA THR A 71 -6.17 1.29 5.23
C THR A 71 -7.38 2.19 5.52
N ARG A 72 -7.19 3.50 5.35
CA ARG A 72 -8.25 4.51 5.32
C ARG A 72 -8.81 4.78 3.93
N ASN A 73 -8.21 4.22 2.86
CA ASN A 73 -8.69 4.33 1.48
C ASN A 73 -9.07 2.95 0.88
N PRO A 74 -9.99 2.18 1.48
CA PRO A 74 -10.33 0.83 1.01
C PRO A 74 -10.83 0.82 -0.45
N ASP A 75 -11.42 1.93 -0.88
CA ASP A 75 -11.91 2.13 -2.24
C ASP A 75 -10.83 2.04 -3.32
N ASP A 76 -9.54 2.21 -3.00
CA ASP A 76 -8.48 2.08 -3.99
C ASP A 76 -8.12 0.64 -4.34
N PHE A 77 -8.64 -0.34 -3.59
CA PHE A 77 -8.35 -1.77 -3.73
C PHE A 77 -9.53 -2.58 -4.27
N LYS A 78 -10.64 -1.94 -4.68
CA LYS A 78 -11.80 -2.63 -5.27
C LYS A 78 -11.36 -3.50 -6.45
N GLY A 79 -11.85 -4.74 -6.50
CA GLY A 79 -11.54 -5.70 -7.57
C GLY A 79 -10.29 -6.54 -7.31
N LEU A 80 -9.60 -6.34 -6.19
CA LEU A 80 -8.43 -7.13 -5.77
C LEU A 80 -8.78 -8.21 -4.72
N ASP A 81 -10.05 -8.29 -4.33
CA ASP A 81 -10.56 -9.01 -3.14
C ASP A 81 -10.24 -10.52 -3.13
N ARG A 82 -10.03 -11.12 -4.30
CA ARG A 82 -9.67 -12.55 -4.42
C ARG A 82 -8.21 -12.84 -4.04
N LEU A 83 -7.36 -11.83 -4.04
CA LEU A 83 -5.91 -11.95 -3.89
C LEU A 83 -5.37 -11.07 -2.75
N LEU A 84 -6.21 -10.24 -2.15
CA LEU A 84 -5.85 -9.30 -1.10
C LEU A 84 -6.99 -9.19 -0.09
N THR A 85 -6.66 -9.37 1.19
CA THR A 85 -7.59 -9.04 2.28
C THR A 85 -7.41 -7.57 2.65
N VAL A 86 -8.47 -6.77 2.54
CA VAL A 86 -8.45 -5.34 2.88
C VAL A 86 -9.25 -5.11 4.15
N VAL A 87 -8.67 -4.40 5.10
CA VAL A 87 -9.32 -4.02 6.36
C VAL A 87 -9.41 -2.50 6.43
N ALA A 88 -10.62 -1.96 6.42
CA ALA A 88 -10.84 -0.53 6.58
C ALA A 88 -10.65 -0.10 8.04
N ILE A 89 -9.97 1.02 8.27
CA ILE A 89 -9.79 1.66 9.59
C ILE A 89 -10.28 3.10 9.61
#